data_AF-A0A1W9YRB6-F1
#
_entry.id   AF-A0A1W9YRB6-F1
#
_cell.length_a   1.000
_cell.length_b   1.000
_cell.length_c   1.000
_cell.angle_alpha   90.00
_cell.angle_beta   90.00
_cell.angle_gamma   90.00
#
_symmetry.space_group_name_H-M   'P 1'
#
loop_
_entity.id
_entity.type
_entity.pdbx_description
1 polymer ?
#
loop_
_entity_poly.entity_id
_entity_poly.type
_entity_poly.pdbx_seq_one_letter_code
_entity_poly.pdbx_strand_id
1 'polypeptide(L)'
;AQGESNTASSKWLLEHLLEQEHTDRAMRSVSHQMNMAKLPMHRDLAGFDFSASSADARLISELANLSFTDTAQNVVLIGGPGTGKTHLA
;
A
#
# COMPACT_ATOMS: atom_id res chain seq x y z
N ALA A 1 -2.83 -16.60 -43.38
CA ALA A 1 -4.13 -15.89 -43.31
C ALA A 1 -4.99 -16.36 -42.14
N GLN A 2 -5.83 -17.41 -42.24
CA GLN A 2 -6.76 -17.80 -41.14
C GLN A 2 -6.08 -18.38 -39.88
N GLY A 3 -4.91 -19.02 -40.01
CA GLY A 3 -4.14 -19.51 -38.87
C GLY A 3 -3.52 -18.39 -38.02
N GLU A 4 -2.98 -17.35 -38.67
CA GLU A 4 -2.33 -16.21 -37.99
C GLU A 4 -3.33 -15.35 -37.21
N SER A 5 -4.53 -15.13 -37.75
CA SER A 5 -5.59 -14.40 -37.04
C SER A 5 -6.07 -15.13 -35.79
N ASN A 6 -6.11 -16.47 -35.81
CA ASN A 6 -6.56 -17.26 -34.68
C ASN A 6 -5.51 -17.32 -33.55
N THR A 7 -4.23 -17.45 -33.93
CA THR A 7 -3.12 -17.34 -32.97
C THR A 7 -3.02 -15.94 -32.37
N ALA A 8 -3.18 -14.89 -33.18
CA ALA A 8 -3.19 -13.51 -32.69
C ALA A 8 -4.33 -13.24 -31.70
N SER A 9 -5.53 -13.73 -32.00
CA SER A 9 -6.71 -13.59 -31.11
C SER A 9 -6.52 -14.35 -29.80
N SER A 10 -5.96 -15.56 -29.87
CA SER A 10 -5.64 -16.37 -28.69
C SER A 10 -4.57 -15.71 -27.81
N LYS A 11 -3.53 -15.14 -28.44
CA LYS A 11 -2.48 -14.39 -27.74
C LYS A 11 -3.06 -13.17 -27.02
N TRP A 12 -3.84 -12.35 -27.72
CA TRP A 12 -4.50 -11.19 -27.13
C TRP A 12 -5.36 -11.57 -25.92
N LEU A 13 -6.15 -12.63 -26.03
CA LEU A 13 -6.99 -13.11 -24.94
C LEU A 13 -6.16 -13.53 -23.71
N LEU A 14 -5.08 -14.28 -23.92
CA LEU A 14 -4.20 -14.71 -22.82
C LEU A 14 -3.50 -13.53 -22.16
N GLU A 15 -3.00 -12.55 -22.93
CA GLU A 15 -2.40 -11.33 -22.40
C GLU A 15 -3.39 -10.57 -21.52
N HIS A 16 -4.62 -10.39 -21.99
CA HIS A 16 -5.65 -9.69 -21.23
C HIS A 16 -6.05 -10.42 -19.94
N LEU A 17 -6.19 -11.75 -20.00
CA LEU A 17 -6.49 -12.56 -18.81
C LEU A 17 -5.35 -12.51 -17.78
N LEU A 18 -4.10 -12.50 -18.23
CA LEU A 18 -2.94 -12.38 -17.35
C LEU A 18 -2.85 -10.99 -16.70
N GLU A 19 -3.12 -9.93 -17.46
CA GLU A 19 -3.20 -8.56 -16.94
C GLU A 19 -4.30 -8.42 -15.86
N GLN A 20 -5.47 -9.00 -16.12
CA GLN A 20 -6.57 -9.02 -15.16
C GLN A 20 -6.21 -9.79 -13.89
N GLU A 21 -5.69 -11.02 -14.01
CA GLU A 21 -5.27 -11.82 -12.85
C GLU A 21 -4.14 -11.13 -12.06
N HIS A 22 -3.20 -10.46 -12.74
CA HIS A 22 -2.15 -9.69 -12.06
C HIS A 22 -2.74 -8.57 -11.21
N THR A 23 -3.68 -7.82 -11.78
CA THR A 23 -4.39 -6.73 -11.09
C THR A 23 -5.20 -7.27 -9.91
N ASP A 24 -5.94 -8.36 -10.11
CA ASP A 24 -6.72 -9.04 -9.09
C ASP A 24 -5.84 -9.52 -7.92
N ARG A 25 -4.68 -10.10 -8.22
CA ARG A 25 -3.73 -10.56 -7.20
C ARG A 25 -3.19 -9.40 -6.38
N ALA A 26 -2.85 -8.28 -7.02
CA ALA A 26 -2.40 -7.07 -6.32
C ALA A 26 -3.49 -6.54 -5.38
N MET A 27 -4.74 -6.45 -5.84
CA MET A 27 -5.87 -6.01 -5.02
C MET A 27 -6.13 -6.94 -3.83
N ARG A 28 -6.10 -8.27 -4.06
CA ARG A 28 -6.26 -9.26 -2.98
C ARG A 28 -5.13 -9.17 -1.95
N SER A 29 -3.90 -8.95 -2.39
CA SER A 29 -2.75 -8.77 -1.50
C SER A 29 -2.94 -7.55 -0.58
N VAL A 30 -3.32 -6.40 -1.14
CA VAL A 30 -3.60 -5.18 -0.37
C VAL A 30 -4.74 -5.42 0.62
N SER A 31 -5.85 -6.01 0.17
CA SER A 31 -6.99 -6.31 1.05
C SER A 31 -6.60 -7.24 2.19
N HIS A 32 -5.78 -8.26 1.91
CA HIS A 32 -5.30 -9.18 2.93
C HIS A 32 -4.41 -8.49 3.98
N GLN A 33 -3.46 -7.65 3.54
CA GLN A 33 -2.59 -6.87 4.42
C GLN A 33 -3.39 -5.92 5.32
N MET A 34 -4.38 -5.22 4.75
CA MET A 34 -5.26 -4.32 5.51
C MET A 34 -6.08 -5.07 6.57
N ASN A 35 -6.59 -6.25 6.24
CA ASN A 35 -7.30 -7.11 7.21
C ASN A 35 -6.36 -7.63 8.31
N MET A 36 -5.12 -8.01 7.95
CA MET A 36 -4.11 -8.50 8.90
C MET A 36 -3.64 -7.42 9.88
N ALA A 37 -3.63 -6.15 9.48
CA ALA A 37 -3.23 -5.03 10.33
C ALA A 37 -4.14 -4.84 11.56
N LYS A 38 -5.39 -5.34 11.52
CA LYS A 38 -6.36 -5.28 12.63
C LYS A 38 -6.56 -3.87 13.21
N LEU A 39 -6.36 -2.84 12.41
CA LEU A 39 -6.61 -1.46 12.83
C LEU A 39 -8.12 -1.28 13.07
N PRO A 40 -8.54 -0.77 14.25
CA PRO A 40 -9.95 -0.73 14.64
C PRO A 40 -10.80 0.23 13.79
N MET A 41 -10.17 1.18 13.11
CA MET A 41 -10.77 1.99 12.04
C MET A 41 -9.73 2.15 10.93
N HIS A 42 -10.19 2.41 9.69
CA HIS A 42 -9.31 2.86 8.62
C HIS A 42 -8.60 4.14 9.06
N ARG A 43 -7.32 4.01 9.40
CA ARG A 43 -6.42 5.10 9.77
C ARG A 43 -5.35 5.16 8.70
N ASP A 44 -5.50 6.11 7.79
CA ASP A 44 -4.51 6.40 6.77
C ASP A 44 -3.80 7.73 7.09
N LEU A 45 -2.67 7.97 6.42
CA LEU A 45 -1.94 9.22 6.58
C LEU A 45 -2.74 10.43 6.05
N ALA A 46 -3.64 10.22 5.08
CA ALA A 46 -4.47 11.29 4.52
C ALA A 46 -5.45 11.87 5.55
N GLY A 47 -5.99 11.04 6.44
CA GLY A 47 -6.85 11.44 7.56
C GLY A 47 -6.11 11.79 8.85
N PHE A 48 -4.78 11.87 8.85
CA PHE A 48 -4.01 12.20 10.05
C PHE A 48 -3.98 13.71 10.31
N ASP A 49 -4.47 14.14 11.47
CA ASP A 49 -4.40 15.53 11.89
C ASP A 49 -3.05 15.86 12.54
N PHE A 50 -2.14 16.41 11.73
CA PHE A 50 -0.83 16.87 12.19
C PHE A 50 -0.92 18.07 13.15
N SER A 51 -2.00 18.85 13.14
CA SER A 51 -2.15 20.00 14.05
C SER A 51 -2.44 19.56 15.49
N ALA A 52 -3.05 18.39 15.66
CA ALA A 52 -3.31 17.75 16.94
C ALA A 52 -2.20 16.80 17.40
N SER A 53 -1.11 16.66 16.62
CA SER A 53 0.03 15.78 16.93
C SER A 53 1.31 16.59 17.14
N SER A 54 2.26 16.01 17.88
CA SER A 54 3.63 16.52 17.99
C SER A 54 4.57 15.91 16.93
N ALA A 55 4.05 15.06 16.04
CA ALA A 55 4.84 14.45 14.98
C ALA A 55 5.28 15.47 13.93
N ASP A 56 6.55 15.39 13.50
CA ASP A 56 7.06 16.21 12.40
C ASP A 56 6.45 15.74 11.08
N ALA A 57 5.56 16.54 10.49
CA ALA A 57 4.87 16.25 9.25
C ALA A 57 5.83 16.00 8.07
N ARG A 58 6.99 16.66 8.05
CA ARG A 58 7.98 16.47 6.99
C ARG A 58 8.63 15.10 7.13
N LEU A 59 9.03 14.73 8.35
CA LEU A 59 9.60 13.42 8.64
C LEU A 59 8.60 12.29 8.36
N ILE A 60 7.33 12.45 8.77
CA ILE A 60 6.30 11.44 8.47
C ILE A 60 6.07 11.30 6.97
N SER A 61 6.07 12.41 6.22
CA SER A 61 5.96 12.36 4.75
C SER A 61 7.16 11.65 4.10
N GLU A 62 8.35 11.83 4.65
CA GLU A 62 9.55 11.10 4.22
C GLU A 62 9.44 9.61 4.55
N LEU A 63 9.03 9.24 5.76
CA LEU A 63 8.82 7.84 6.13
C LEU A 63 7.70 7.15 5.32
N ALA A 64 6.70 7.91 4.87
CA ALA A 64 5.58 7.40 4.05
C ALA A 64 6.03 6.84 2.69
N ASN A 65 7.23 7.21 2.20
CA ASN A 65 7.78 6.65 0.97
C ASN A 65 8.38 5.24 1.16
N LEU A 66 8.47 4.76 2.41
CA LEU A 66 8.99 3.44 2.81
C LEU A 66 10.45 3.15 2.43
N SER A 67 11.23 4.13 1.95
CA SER A 67 12.65 3.94 1.58
C SER A 67 13.54 3.43 2.74
N PHE A 68 13.14 3.68 3.99
CA PHE A 68 13.81 3.13 5.16
C PHE A 68 13.78 1.59 5.21
N THR A 69 12.81 0.95 4.56
CA THR A 69 12.72 -0.53 4.51
C THR A 69 13.80 -1.14 3.63
N ASP A 70 14.25 -0.43 2.58
CA ASP A 70 15.26 -0.92 1.64
C ASP A 70 16.63 -1.12 2.31
N THR A 71 16.89 -0.33 3.35
CA THR A 71 18.14 -0.36 4.12
C THR A 71 17.97 -0.99 5.51
N ALA A 72 16.80 -1.60 5.77
CA ALA A 72 16.45 -2.19 7.06
C ALA A 72 16.63 -1.23 8.26
N GLN A 73 16.34 0.06 8.05
CA GLN A 73 16.36 1.06 9.11
C GLN A 73 15.14 0.90 10.02
N ASN A 74 15.34 1.09 11.32
CA ASN A 74 14.27 1.01 12.30
C ASN A 74 13.62 2.38 12.50
N VAL A 75 12.29 2.41 12.54
CA VAL A 75 11.49 3.60 12.88
C VAL A 75 10.93 3.43 14.27
N VAL A 76 11.15 4.41 15.15
CA VAL A 76 10.63 4.39 16.53
C VAL A 76 9.81 5.66 16.77
N LEU A 77 8.53 5.50 17.09
CA LEU A 77 7.63 6.60 17.44
C LEU A 77 7.59 6.81 18.96
N ILE A 78 8.10 7.94 19.44
CA ILE A 78 8.19 8.26 20.88
C ILE A 78 7.26 9.45 21.20
N GLY A 79 6.48 9.35 22.29
CA GLY A 79 5.64 10.45 22.77
C GLY A 79 4.59 10.00 23.79
N GLY A 80 4.05 10.95 24.56
CA GLY A 80 3.02 10.70 25.58
C GLY A 80 1.69 10.19 25.02
N PRO A 81 0.74 9.69 25.84
CA PRO A 81 -0.57 9.23 25.37
C PRO A 81 -1.29 10.28 24.50
N GLY A 82 -2.00 9.85 23.46
CA GLY A 82 -2.77 10.75 22.59
C GLY A 82 -1.99 11.46 21.47
N THR A 83 -0.66 11.32 21.37
CA THR A 83 0.14 12.03 20.34
C THR A 83 0.05 11.45 18.91
N GLY A 84 -0.89 10.54 18.63
CA GLY A 84 -1.09 10.00 17.28
C GLY A 84 -0.24 8.77 16.89
N LYS A 85 0.57 8.21 17.81
CA LYS A 85 1.45 7.05 17.53
C LYS A 85 0.70 5.83 16.96
N THR A 86 -0.43 5.45 17.55
CA THR A 86 -1.30 4.32 17.10
C THR A 86 -2.05 4.61 15.80
N HIS A 87 -2.02 5.85 15.31
CA HIS A 87 -2.52 6.15 13.97
C HIS A 87 -1.41 5.98 12.94
N LEU A 88 -0.21 6.42 13.28
CA LEU A 88 0.96 6.36 12.41
C LEU A 88 1.57 4.96 12.28
N ALA A 89 1.35 4.07 13.25
CA ALA A 89 1.87 2.70 13.30
C ALA A 89 0.82 1.71 13.82
#